data_AF-F4NUA2-F1
#
_entry.id   AF-F4NUA2-F1
#
_cell.length_a   1.000
_cell.length_b   1.000
_cell.length_c   1.000
_cell.angle_alpha   90.00
_cell.angle_beta   90.00
_cell.angle_gamma   90.00
#
_symmetry.space_group_name_H-M   'P 1'
#
loop_
_entity.id
_entity.type
_entity.pdbx_description
1 polymer ?
#
loop_
_entity_poly.entity_id
_entity_poly.type
_entity_poly.pdbx_seq_one_letter_code
_entity_poly.pdbx_strand_id
1 'polypeptide(L)'
;MLPIGKRPTILDRNLNRTRSSEVSLSAYAFLFSEMLQYAQKRVNGIQDLEKKLSDFGYRVGVRMLEFILWRDRTAKRETRILGALYFINTAVWKTLFGKQADSLEKGTDNDDEYMISDNEPLITKYISVPREMSSLNCGAFTAGVVEAILDGCQFPARVSAHSTGNDTFPSRTTILIKFDKNGKYNATKLDLLCP
;
A
#
# COMPACT_ATOMS: atom_id res chain seq x y z
N MET A 1 -16.01 48.72 -11.09
CA MET A 1 -14.98 47.80 -10.54
C MET A 1 -15.70 46.55 -10.05
N LEU A 2 -15.51 45.40 -10.70
CA LEU A 2 -16.07 44.13 -10.23
C LEU A 2 -15.30 43.68 -8.97
N PRO A 3 -15.98 43.16 -7.94
CA PRO A 3 -15.30 42.70 -6.74
C PRO A 3 -14.41 41.50 -7.10
N ILE A 4 -13.12 41.60 -6.76
CA ILE A 4 -12.18 40.48 -6.84
C ILE A 4 -12.65 39.46 -5.79
N GLY A 5 -13.43 38.49 -6.23
CA GLY A 5 -13.87 37.38 -5.38
C GLY A 5 -12.63 36.70 -4.79
N LYS A 6 -12.53 36.66 -3.45
CA LYS A 6 -11.49 35.90 -2.75
C LYS A 6 -11.52 34.48 -3.31
N ARG A 7 -10.41 34.04 -3.90
CA ARG A 7 -10.27 32.63 -4.30
C ARG A 7 -10.45 31.79 -3.04
N PRO A 8 -11.38 30.82 -3.03
CA PRO A 8 -11.60 30.00 -1.85
C PRO A 8 -10.28 29.33 -1.49
N THR A 9 -9.90 29.46 -0.23
CA THR A 9 -8.67 28.88 0.29
C THR A 9 -8.76 27.37 0.16
N ILE A 10 -7.62 26.67 0.04
CA ILE A 10 -7.64 25.20 -0.12
C ILE A 10 -8.33 24.48 1.05
N LEU A 11 -8.39 25.15 2.21
CA LEU A 11 -9.08 24.70 3.42
C LEU A 11 -10.61 24.80 3.32
N ASP A 12 -11.14 25.73 2.51
CA ASP A 12 -12.58 25.88 2.28
C ASP A 12 -13.11 24.89 1.24
N ARG A 13 -12.20 24.14 0.60
CA ARG A 13 -12.53 23.17 -0.43
C ARG A 13 -12.86 21.84 0.23
N ASN A 14 -14.07 21.32 -0.01
CA ASN A 14 -14.44 19.97 0.42
C ASN A 14 -13.41 18.94 -0.05
N LEU A 15 -12.87 18.13 0.86
CA LEU A 15 -11.89 17.07 0.60
C LEU A 15 -12.39 16.04 -0.44
N ASN A 16 -13.70 15.89 -0.61
CA ASN A 16 -14.30 15.02 -1.63
C ASN A 16 -14.36 15.63 -3.03
N ARG A 17 -14.06 16.94 -3.20
CA ARG A 17 -14.09 17.59 -4.51
C ARG A 17 -12.99 17.08 -5.46
N THR A 18 -11.90 16.56 -4.92
CA THR A 18 -10.80 15.96 -5.70
C THR A 18 -10.93 14.44 -5.84
N ARG A 19 -12.09 13.85 -5.51
CA ARG A 19 -12.34 12.41 -5.61
C ARG A 19 -12.06 11.85 -7.01
N SER A 20 -12.30 12.65 -8.04
CA SER A 20 -12.06 12.34 -9.46
C SER A 20 -10.90 13.15 -10.05
N SER A 21 -10.06 13.75 -9.21
CA SER A 21 -8.85 14.42 -9.68
C SER A 21 -7.82 13.36 -10.05
N GLU A 22 -7.73 13.05 -11.32
CA GLU A 22 -6.75 12.11 -11.85
C GLU A 22 -5.43 12.84 -12.12
N VAL A 23 -4.33 12.16 -11.82
CA VAL A 23 -2.98 12.62 -12.15
C VAL A 23 -2.43 11.68 -13.22
N SER A 24 -1.65 12.21 -14.15
CA SER A 24 -0.97 11.40 -15.15
C SER A 24 -0.12 10.32 -14.48
N LEU A 25 -0.25 9.09 -14.96
CA LEU A 25 0.56 7.95 -14.52
C LEU A 25 2.06 8.19 -14.73
N SER A 26 2.42 8.91 -15.80
CA SER A 26 3.82 9.29 -16.06
C SER A 26 4.38 10.19 -14.98
N ALA A 27 3.59 11.11 -14.42
CA ALA A 27 4.04 11.99 -13.34
C ALA A 27 4.35 11.19 -12.06
N TYR A 28 3.52 10.19 -11.75
CA TYR A 28 3.80 9.24 -10.68
C TYR A 28 5.08 8.43 -10.94
N ALA A 29 5.24 7.89 -12.15
CA ALA A 29 6.40 7.09 -12.52
C ALA A 29 7.73 7.87 -12.38
N PHE A 30 7.76 9.14 -12.83
CA PHE A 30 8.95 9.98 -12.67
C PHE A 30 9.24 10.32 -11.21
N LEU A 31 8.21 10.66 -10.44
CA LEU A 31 8.37 10.93 -9.00
C LEU A 31 8.91 9.70 -8.27
N PHE A 32 8.33 8.53 -8.55
CA PHE A 32 8.73 7.27 -7.92
C PHE A 32 10.14 6.87 -8.33
N SER A 33 10.53 7.05 -9.60
CA SER A 33 11.90 6.83 -10.07
C SER A 33 12.92 7.69 -9.32
N GLU A 34 12.62 8.99 -9.12
CA GLU A 34 13.50 9.87 -8.33
C GLU A 34 13.52 9.49 -6.84
N MET A 35 12.41 9.02 -6.27
CA MET A 35 12.39 8.49 -4.91
C MET A 35 13.29 7.26 -4.76
N LEU A 36 13.28 6.34 -5.73
CA LEU A 36 14.16 5.17 -5.76
C LEU A 36 15.63 5.59 -5.82
N GLN A 37 15.99 6.49 -6.75
CA GLN A 37 17.35 7.00 -6.89
C GLN A 37 17.82 7.75 -5.63
N TYR A 38 16.94 8.55 -5.01
CA TYR A 38 17.23 9.23 -3.76
C TYR A 38 17.53 8.25 -2.62
N ALA A 39 16.73 7.19 -2.49
CA ALA A 39 16.94 6.17 -1.47
C ALA A 39 18.23 5.39 -1.74
N GLN A 40 18.50 5.04 -2.99
CA GLN A 40 19.70 4.32 -3.40
C GLN A 40 20.98 5.07 -3.02
N LYS A 41 21.05 6.38 -3.24
CA LYS A 41 22.23 7.20 -2.90
C LYS A 41 22.56 7.24 -1.39
N ARG A 42 21.63 6.82 -0.53
CA ARG A 42 21.74 6.92 0.94
C ARG A 42 21.90 5.56 1.61
N VAL A 43 21.97 4.50 0.83
CA VAL A 43 21.90 3.14 1.31
C VAL A 43 23.01 2.31 0.67
N ASN A 44 23.57 1.38 1.44
CA ASN A 44 24.73 0.59 1.03
C ASN A 44 24.38 -0.78 0.43
N GLY A 45 23.13 -1.24 0.55
CA GLY A 45 22.70 -2.56 0.07
C GLY A 45 21.23 -2.65 -0.35
N ILE A 46 20.89 -3.69 -1.11
CA ILE A 46 19.54 -3.91 -1.66
C ILE A 46 18.49 -4.09 -0.55
N GLN A 47 18.83 -4.85 0.50
CA GLN A 47 17.92 -5.09 1.63
C GLN A 47 17.57 -3.81 2.40
N ASP A 48 18.55 -2.95 2.63
CA ASP A 48 18.34 -1.66 3.27
C ASP A 48 17.51 -0.73 2.37
N LEU A 49 17.64 -0.87 1.04
CA LEU A 49 16.90 -0.08 0.08
C LEU A 49 15.44 -0.53 0.06
N GLU A 50 15.17 -1.83 0.04
CA GLU A 50 13.83 -2.40 0.20
C GLU A 50 13.18 -1.97 1.52
N LYS A 51 13.94 -2.02 2.63
CA LYS A 51 13.48 -1.52 3.92
C LYS A 51 13.12 -0.04 3.86
N LYS A 52 13.95 0.78 3.21
CA LYS A 52 13.69 2.22 3.07
C LYS A 52 12.47 2.52 2.22
N LEU A 53 12.25 1.74 1.15
CA LEU A 53 11.04 1.80 0.34
C LEU A 53 9.81 1.39 1.14
N SER A 54 9.92 0.35 1.96
CA SER A 54 8.86 -0.07 2.87
C SER A 54 8.51 1.05 3.84
N ASP A 55 9.49 1.74 4.44
CA ASP A 55 9.24 2.89 5.33
C ASP A 55 8.45 4.02 4.63
N PHE A 56 8.75 4.28 3.35
CA PHE A 56 7.99 5.26 2.55
C PHE A 56 6.57 4.77 2.30
N GLY A 57 6.41 3.51 1.92
CA GLY A 57 5.13 2.86 1.75
C GLY A 57 4.30 2.89 3.02
N TYR A 58 4.92 2.63 4.17
CA TYR A 58 4.28 2.63 5.49
C TYR A 58 3.64 3.97 5.80
N ARG A 59 4.37 5.08 5.61
CA ARG A 59 3.84 6.43 5.82
C ARG A 59 2.65 6.74 4.91
N VAL A 60 2.69 6.25 3.67
CA VAL A 60 1.57 6.38 2.74
C VAL A 60 0.39 5.53 3.21
N GLY A 61 0.63 4.29 3.62
CA GLY A 61 -0.40 3.35 4.09
C GLY A 61 -1.18 3.86 5.30
N VAL A 62 -0.51 4.47 6.29
CA VAL A 62 -1.19 5.07 7.45
C VAL A 62 -2.22 6.12 7.00
N ARG A 63 -1.82 7.03 6.09
CA ARG A 63 -2.70 8.08 5.58
C ARG A 63 -3.78 7.53 4.66
N MET A 64 -3.47 6.50 3.89
CA MET A 64 -4.44 5.83 3.02
C MET A 64 -5.55 5.16 3.82
N LEU A 65 -5.23 4.51 4.93
CA LEU A 65 -6.22 3.90 5.81
C LEU A 65 -7.20 4.94 6.35
N GLU A 66 -6.69 6.00 6.96
CA GLU A 66 -7.49 7.13 7.49
C GLU A 66 -8.42 7.69 6.41
N PHE A 67 -7.89 7.86 5.20
CA PHE A 67 -8.61 8.46 4.09
C PHE A 67 -9.71 7.57 3.51
N ILE A 68 -9.45 6.27 3.34
CA ILE A 68 -10.45 5.31 2.84
C ILE A 68 -11.59 5.18 3.83
N LEU A 69 -11.28 5.04 5.13
CA LEU A 69 -12.27 4.95 6.19
C LEU A 69 -13.11 6.24 6.31
N TRP A 70 -12.49 7.41 6.16
CA TRP A 70 -13.23 8.67 6.21
C TRP A 70 -14.18 8.86 5.02
N ARG A 71 -13.78 8.39 3.83
CA ARG A 71 -14.61 8.49 2.61
C ARG A 71 -15.80 7.56 2.63
N ASP A 72 -15.63 6.38 3.20
CA ASP A 72 -16.69 5.40 3.33
C ASP A 72 -17.41 5.59 4.67
N ARG A 73 -18.51 6.33 4.65
CA ARG A 73 -19.35 6.59 5.83
C ARG A 73 -19.97 5.32 6.44
N THR A 74 -19.87 4.19 5.74
CA THR A 74 -20.33 2.88 6.20
C THR A 74 -19.19 1.95 6.58
N ALA A 75 -17.93 2.38 6.43
CA ALA A 75 -16.77 1.56 6.75
C ALA A 75 -16.77 1.24 8.25
N LYS A 76 -17.01 -0.04 8.55
CA LYS A 76 -16.78 -0.60 9.86
C LYS A 76 -15.33 -1.04 9.93
N ARG A 77 -14.70 -0.81 11.07
CA ARG A 77 -13.36 -1.33 11.32
C ARG A 77 -13.40 -2.87 11.27
N GLU A 78 -12.56 -3.45 10.43
CA GLU A 78 -12.45 -4.90 10.33
C GLU A 78 -11.88 -5.50 11.62
N THR A 79 -12.60 -6.49 12.16
CA THR A 79 -12.24 -7.19 13.42
C THR A 79 -11.70 -8.59 13.18
N ARG A 80 -11.71 -9.05 11.93
CA ARG A 80 -11.21 -10.37 11.52
C ARG A 80 -10.11 -10.20 10.48
N ILE A 81 -9.07 -11.03 10.59
CA ILE A 81 -7.92 -11.05 9.67
C ILE A 81 -8.38 -11.16 8.22
N LEU A 82 -9.25 -12.14 7.91
CA LEU A 82 -9.77 -12.32 6.55
C LEU A 82 -10.54 -11.10 6.05
N GLY A 83 -11.28 -10.40 6.92
CA GLY A 83 -11.97 -9.16 6.57
C GLY A 83 -10.98 -8.06 6.20
N ALA A 84 -9.93 -7.87 7.00
CA ALA A 84 -8.87 -6.90 6.72
C ALA A 84 -8.11 -7.23 5.42
N LEU A 85 -7.78 -8.50 5.18
CA LEU A 85 -7.13 -8.93 3.95
C LEU A 85 -8.01 -8.72 2.71
N TYR A 86 -9.31 -9.00 2.82
CA TYR A 86 -10.26 -8.73 1.74
C TYR A 86 -10.41 -7.23 1.47
N PHE A 87 -10.46 -6.41 2.51
CA PHE A 87 -10.45 -4.95 2.40
C PHE A 87 -9.19 -4.44 1.68
N ILE A 88 -8.01 -5.00 2.00
CA ILE A 88 -6.76 -4.66 1.31
C ILE A 88 -6.82 -5.07 -0.17
N ASN A 89 -7.22 -6.32 -0.45
CA ASN A 89 -7.30 -6.85 -1.81
C ASN A 89 -8.29 -6.06 -2.70
N THR A 90 -9.39 -5.54 -2.13
CA THR A 90 -10.45 -4.83 -2.87
C THR A 90 -10.30 -3.31 -2.80
N ALA A 91 -10.63 -2.71 -1.66
CA ALA A 91 -10.76 -1.26 -1.51
C ALA A 91 -9.41 -0.55 -1.62
N VAL A 92 -8.39 -1.06 -0.96
CA VAL A 92 -7.04 -0.46 -0.96
C VAL A 92 -6.41 -0.60 -2.34
N TRP A 93 -6.41 -1.81 -2.91
CA TRP A 93 -5.86 -2.06 -4.25
C TRP A 93 -6.54 -1.22 -5.33
N LYS A 94 -7.88 -1.13 -5.30
CA LYS A 94 -8.62 -0.29 -6.23
C LYS A 94 -8.30 1.20 -6.08
N THR A 95 -8.06 1.66 -4.85
CA THR A 95 -7.71 3.07 -4.60
C THR A 95 -6.28 3.39 -5.06
N LEU A 96 -5.34 2.46 -4.90
CA LEU A 96 -3.93 2.66 -5.29
C LEU A 96 -3.69 2.43 -6.78
N PHE A 97 -4.32 1.40 -7.35
CA PHE A 97 -3.99 0.87 -8.67
C PHE A 97 -5.18 0.83 -9.63
N GLY A 98 -6.36 1.28 -9.22
CA GLY A 98 -7.56 1.29 -10.08
C GLY A 98 -8.16 -0.10 -10.35
N LYS A 99 -7.55 -1.18 -9.84
CA LYS A 99 -8.02 -2.57 -9.97
C LYS A 99 -7.95 -3.32 -8.64
N GLN A 100 -8.73 -4.39 -8.53
CA GLN A 100 -8.59 -5.36 -7.44
C GLN A 100 -7.28 -6.16 -7.63
N ALA A 101 -6.69 -6.63 -6.53
CA ALA A 101 -5.58 -7.59 -6.63
C ALA A 101 -6.07 -8.93 -7.22
N ASP A 102 -5.22 -9.57 -8.00
CA ASP A 102 -5.57 -10.74 -8.81
C ASP A 102 -5.82 -12.00 -7.97
N SER A 103 -5.09 -12.17 -6.86
CA SER A 103 -5.36 -13.26 -5.92
C SER A 103 -5.15 -12.89 -4.45
N LEU A 104 -5.87 -13.58 -3.58
CA LEU A 104 -5.66 -13.63 -2.13
C LEU A 104 -5.66 -15.10 -1.72
N GLU A 105 -4.51 -15.58 -1.26
CA GLU A 105 -4.26 -17.00 -0.96
C GLU A 105 -3.78 -17.14 0.49
N LYS A 106 -4.12 -18.26 1.14
CA LYS A 106 -3.52 -18.65 2.41
C LYS A 106 -2.24 -19.43 2.12
N GLY A 107 -1.20 -19.24 2.94
CA GLY A 107 0.02 -20.03 2.86
C GLY A 107 -0.26 -21.52 2.97
N THR A 108 0.45 -22.34 2.21
CA THR A 108 0.30 -23.79 2.20
C THR A 108 0.93 -24.44 3.43
N ASP A 109 2.05 -23.86 3.89
CA ASP A 109 2.92 -24.49 4.89
C ASP A 109 2.65 -23.96 6.30
N ASN A 110 2.11 -22.74 6.39
CA ASN A 110 1.91 -22.03 7.66
C ASN A 110 0.53 -21.37 7.69
N ASP A 111 -0.23 -21.63 8.75
CA ASP A 111 -1.58 -21.09 8.93
C ASP A 111 -1.61 -19.56 9.15
N ASP A 112 -0.49 -18.98 9.57
CA ASP A 112 -0.28 -17.55 9.85
C ASP A 112 0.23 -16.76 8.62
N GLU A 113 0.36 -17.42 7.47
CA GLU A 113 0.84 -16.80 6.24
C GLU A 113 -0.30 -16.58 5.24
N TYR A 114 -0.29 -15.41 4.61
CA TYR A 114 -1.23 -15.04 3.56
C TYR A 114 -0.47 -14.34 2.42
N MET A 115 -0.98 -14.46 1.21
CA MET A 115 -0.36 -13.95 -0.01
C MET A 115 -1.36 -13.14 -0.82
N ILE A 116 -0.98 -11.94 -1.22
CA ILE A 116 -1.74 -11.12 -2.19
C ILE A 116 -0.90 -11.01 -3.46
N SER A 117 -1.42 -11.49 -4.59
CA SER A 117 -0.72 -11.41 -5.88
C SER A 117 -1.27 -10.31 -6.77
N ASP A 118 -0.38 -9.62 -7.47
CA ASP A 118 -0.69 -8.71 -8.57
C ASP A 118 0.10 -9.15 -9.81
N ASN A 119 -0.63 -9.50 -10.88
CA ASN A 119 -0.04 -9.98 -12.13
C ASN A 119 0.64 -8.87 -12.94
N GLU A 120 0.17 -7.63 -12.80
CA GLU A 120 0.66 -6.46 -13.52
C GLU A 120 0.70 -5.23 -12.59
N PRO A 121 1.69 -5.16 -11.69
CA PRO A 121 1.76 -4.09 -10.70
C PRO A 121 2.03 -2.76 -11.40
N LEU A 122 1.14 -1.79 -11.25
CA LEU A 122 1.30 -0.47 -11.88
C LEU A 122 2.56 0.27 -11.41
N ILE A 123 2.98 0.00 -10.17
CA ILE A 123 4.18 0.60 -9.59
C ILE A 123 5.48 0.12 -10.25
N THR A 124 5.50 -1.12 -10.74
CA THR A 124 6.69 -1.70 -11.40
C THR A 124 6.64 -1.58 -12.92
N LYS A 125 5.45 -1.32 -13.50
CA LYS A 125 5.23 -1.26 -14.96
C LYS A 125 6.04 -0.18 -15.70
N TYR A 126 6.34 0.95 -15.04
CA TYR A 126 6.99 2.11 -15.69
C TYR A 126 8.37 2.44 -15.15
N ILE A 127 8.93 1.61 -14.27
CA ILE A 127 10.27 1.81 -13.73
C ILE A 127 11.27 0.94 -14.50
N SER A 128 12.29 1.58 -15.04
CA SER A 128 13.46 0.88 -15.55
C SER A 128 14.47 0.75 -14.42
N VAL A 129 14.46 -0.39 -13.72
CA VAL A 129 15.49 -0.68 -12.72
C VAL A 129 16.81 -0.96 -13.47
N PRO A 130 17.93 -0.30 -13.12
CA PRO A 130 19.23 -0.58 -13.74
C PRO A 130 19.58 -2.07 -13.63
N ARG A 131 20.23 -2.64 -14.66
CA ARG A 131 20.49 -4.10 -14.76
C ARG A 131 21.26 -4.68 -13.56
N GLU A 132 22.08 -3.86 -12.91
CA GLU A 132 22.85 -4.21 -11.71
C GLU A 132 21.98 -4.40 -10.45
N MET A 133 20.72 -3.97 -10.50
CA MET A 133 19.74 -4.04 -9.41
C MET A 133 18.49 -4.86 -9.80
N SER A 134 18.62 -5.79 -10.74
CA SER A 134 17.51 -6.68 -11.17
C SER A 134 16.91 -7.50 -10.02
N SER A 135 17.63 -7.65 -8.91
CA SER A 135 17.18 -8.33 -7.70
C SER A 135 16.35 -7.46 -6.75
N LEU A 136 16.26 -6.15 -7.00
CA LEU A 136 15.50 -5.24 -6.15
C LEU A 136 13.99 -5.37 -6.41
N ASN A 137 13.21 -5.60 -5.35
CA ASN A 137 11.77 -5.64 -5.46
C ASN A 137 11.14 -4.27 -5.11
N CYS A 138 10.78 -3.48 -6.12
CA CYS A 138 10.04 -2.23 -5.89
C CYS A 138 8.65 -2.43 -5.28
N GLY A 139 8.14 -3.67 -5.28
CA GLY A 139 6.97 -4.08 -4.51
C GLY A 139 7.15 -3.90 -3.00
N ALA A 140 8.37 -3.70 -2.49
CA ALA A 140 8.63 -3.37 -1.08
C ALA A 140 7.88 -2.10 -0.63
N PHE A 141 7.69 -1.13 -1.53
CA PHE A 141 6.84 0.03 -1.24
C PHE A 141 5.38 -0.38 -0.97
N THR A 142 4.82 -1.23 -1.83
CA THR A 142 3.46 -1.77 -1.66
C THR A 142 3.36 -2.64 -0.41
N ALA A 143 4.39 -3.44 -0.10
CA ALA A 143 4.46 -4.22 1.13
C ALA A 143 4.36 -3.32 2.37
N GLY A 144 5.10 -2.21 2.41
CA GLY A 144 5.01 -1.24 3.51
C GLY A 144 3.64 -0.58 3.64
N VAL A 145 2.97 -0.29 2.52
CA VAL A 145 1.58 0.21 2.54
C VAL A 145 0.64 -0.80 3.20
N VAL A 146 0.75 -2.08 2.82
CA VAL A 146 -0.06 -3.17 3.39
C VAL A 146 0.24 -3.36 4.88
N GLU A 147 1.52 -3.31 5.27
CA GLU A 147 1.97 -3.42 6.66
C GLU A 147 1.34 -2.33 7.55
N ALA A 148 1.39 -1.07 7.10
CA ALA A 148 0.79 0.05 7.83
C ALA A 148 -0.73 -0.08 8.00
N ILE A 149 -1.42 -0.62 7.00
CA ILE A 149 -2.87 -0.82 7.05
C ILE A 149 -3.22 -1.92 8.06
N LEU A 150 -2.48 -3.03 8.03
CA LEU A 150 -2.66 -4.12 8.98
C LEU A 150 -2.37 -3.69 10.43
N ASP A 151 -1.32 -2.89 10.64
CA ASP A 151 -1.01 -2.32 11.95
C ASP A 151 -2.11 -1.35 12.43
N GLY A 152 -2.63 -0.50 11.54
CA GLY A 152 -3.77 0.37 11.83
C GLY A 152 -5.06 -0.41 12.17
N CYS A 153 -5.25 -1.59 11.60
CA CYS A 153 -6.32 -2.51 11.98
C CYS A 153 -6.06 -3.28 13.29
N GLN A 154 -4.85 -3.16 13.87
CA GLN A 154 -4.35 -3.93 15.02
C GLN A 154 -4.12 -5.42 14.73
N PHE A 155 -3.71 -5.72 13.50
CA PHE A 155 -3.22 -7.04 13.10
C PHE A 155 -1.72 -6.94 12.78
N PRO A 156 -0.84 -6.96 13.80
CA PRO A 156 0.60 -6.85 13.57
C PRO A 156 1.07 -8.00 12.68
N ALA A 157 1.71 -7.64 11.57
CA ALA A 157 2.20 -8.58 10.58
C ALA A 157 3.51 -8.09 10.00
N ARG A 158 4.38 -9.03 9.65
CA ARG A 158 5.55 -8.76 8.83
C ARG A 158 5.19 -8.95 7.37
N VAL A 159 5.40 -7.93 6.56
CA VAL A 159 5.04 -7.95 5.13
C VAL A 159 6.29 -7.83 4.27
N SER A 160 6.38 -8.65 3.23
CA SER A 160 7.47 -8.60 2.25
C SER A 160 6.94 -8.77 0.83
N ALA A 161 7.67 -8.24 -0.15
CA ALA A 161 7.32 -8.42 -1.55
C ALA A 161 8.28 -9.41 -2.21
N HIS A 162 7.75 -10.28 -3.06
CA HIS A 162 8.51 -11.25 -3.85
C HIS A 162 8.14 -11.13 -5.33
N SER A 163 9.13 -11.15 -6.21
CA SER A 163 8.89 -11.27 -7.65
C SER A 163 8.60 -12.73 -7.96
N THR A 164 7.39 -13.01 -8.40
CA THR A 164 6.88 -14.36 -8.67
C THR A 164 6.37 -14.45 -10.10
N GLY A 165 7.15 -13.88 -11.03
CA GLY A 165 6.87 -13.88 -12.45
C GLY A 165 6.71 -15.29 -13.02
N ASN A 166 5.83 -15.45 -14.00
CA ASN A 166 5.68 -16.66 -14.79
C ASN A 166 5.61 -16.33 -16.29
N ASP A 167 5.55 -17.35 -17.16
CA ASP A 167 5.55 -17.15 -18.62
C ASP A 167 4.39 -16.26 -19.11
N THR A 168 3.27 -16.25 -18.40
CA THR A 168 2.10 -15.41 -18.71
C THR A 168 2.23 -13.99 -18.16
N PHE A 169 2.81 -13.85 -16.98
CA PHE A 169 2.92 -12.60 -16.22
C PHE A 169 4.35 -12.48 -15.67
N PRO A 170 5.32 -12.02 -16.48
CA PRO A 170 6.73 -11.95 -16.08
C PRO A 170 6.97 -10.95 -14.95
N SER A 171 6.10 -9.96 -14.80
CA SER A 171 6.18 -8.91 -13.78
C SER A 171 5.31 -9.20 -12.55
N ARG A 172 4.76 -10.41 -12.41
CA ARG A 172 3.89 -10.76 -11.28
C ARG A 172 4.64 -10.58 -9.96
N THR A 173 4.01 -9.85 -9.04
CA THR A 173 4.54 -9.58 -7.71
C THR A 173 3.58 -10.13 -6.66
N THR A 174 4.12 -10.84 -5.68
CA THR A 174 3.36 -11.39 -4.56
C THR A 174 3.79 -10.73 -3.26
N ILE A 175 2.84 -10.20 -2.52
CA ILE A 175 3.02 -9.66 -1.17
C ILE A 175 2.74 -10.77 -0.17
N LEU A 176 3.78 -11.20 0.54
CA LEU A 176 3.71 -12.18 1.61
C LEU A 176 3.46 -11.47 2.94
N ILE A 177 2.45 -11.93 3.66
CA ILE A 177 2.01 -11.37 4.94
C ILE A 177 2.13 -12.49 5.98
N LYS A 178 2.96 -12.28 7.00
CA LYS A 178 3.14 -13.21 8.12
C LYS A 178 2.63 -12.57 9.39
N PHE A 179 1.56 -13.09 9.97
CA PHE A 179 1.01 -12.56 11.22
C PHE A 179 1.82 -13.01 12.44
N ASP A 180 1.93 -12.15 13.45
CA ASP A 180 2.57 -12.55 14.71
C ASP A 180 1.66 -13.51 15.50
N LYS A 181 2.19 -14.71 15.82
CA LYS A 181 1.50 -15.74 16.61
C LYS A 181 1.16 -15.28 18.04
N ASN A 182 1.90 -14.30 18.57
CA ASN A 182 1.72 -13.78 19.93
C ASN A 182 0.74 -12.60 20.01
N GLY A 183 0.30 -12.07 18.87
CA GLY A 183 -0.74 -11.06 18.80
C GLY A 183 -2.08 -11.65 19.21
N LYS A 184 -2.33 -11.83 20.51
CA LYS A 184 -3.66 -12.07 21.04
C LYS A 184 -4.56 -11.01 20.43
N TYR A 185 -5.46 -11.42 19.53
CA TYR A 185 -6.48 -10.60 18.90
C TYR A 185 -7.47 -10.16 19.99
N ASN A 186 -7.02 -9.26 20.86
CA ASN A 186 -7.76 -8.79 22.01
C ASN A 186 -8.84 -7.85 21.51
N ALA A 187 -10.01 -8.43 21.23
CA ALA A 187 -11.24 -7.70 21.02
C ALA A 187 -11.60 -6.77 22.20
N THR A 188 -10.89 -6.87 23.32
CA THR A 188 -11.11 -6.12 24.57
C THR A 188 -10.38 -4.78 24.67
N LYS A 189 -9.51 -4.39 23.73
CA LYS A 189 -8.88 -3.05 23.70
C LYS A 189 -9.41 -2.17 22.55
N LEU A 190 -10.62 -2.49 22.06
CA LEU A 190 -11.22 -1.91 20.85
C LEU A 190 -11.97 -0.58 21.08
N ASP A 191 -12.21 -0.17 22.32
CA ASP A 191 -13.10 0.96 22.63
C ASP A 191 -12.40 2.30 22.96
N LEU A 192 -11.07 2.39 22.83
CA LEU A 192 -10.32 3.55 23.35
C LEU A 192 -9.71 4.49 22.30
N LEU A 193 -9.95 4.29 21.01
CA LEU A 193 -9.30 5.11 19.97
C LEU A 193 -10.21 5.78 18.94
N CYS A 194 -11.54 5.69 19.09
CA CYS A 194 -12.45 6.65 18.48
C CYS A 194 -13.60 6.94 19.47
N PRO A 195 -13.91 8.23 19.76
CA PRO A 195 -15.18 8.60 20.37
C PRO A 195 -16.36 8.37 19.42
#